data_AF-A0A1B6G4U9-F1
#
_entry.id   AF-A0A1B6G4U9-F1
#
_cell.length_a   1.000
_cell.length_b   1.000
_cell.length_c   1.000
_cell.angle_alpha   90.00
_cell.angle_beta   90.00
_cell.angle_gamma   90.00
#
_symmetry.space_group_name_H-M   'P 1'
#
loop_
_entity.id
_entity.type
_entity.pdbx_description
1 polymer ?
#
loop_
_entity_poly.entity_id
_entity_poly.type
_entity_poly.pdbx_seq_one_letter_code
_entity_poly.pdbx_strand_id
1 'polypeptide(L)'
;NHINKAIENLDKNLGQNNKTPSLLEILIEKDKRIAIAMSVDLLLGGTETTSETVASTLFYLASNQRIQSKLREEIFKVIPDKNSMIDRNLLDQCQYLKA
;
A
#
# COMPACT_ATOMS: atom_id res chain seq x y z
N ASN A 1 -17.32 -3.28 -18.22
CA ASN A 1 -16.23 -3.59 -19.18
C ASN A 1 -14.84 -3.06 -18.80
N HIS A 2 -14.58 -2.67 -17.54
CA HIS A 2 -13.24 -2.18 -17.14
C HIS A 2 -12.25 -3.32 -16.85
N ILE A 3 -12.71 -4.42 -16.24
CA ILE A 3 -11.88 -5.59 -15.92
C ILE A 3 -11.33 -6.25 -17.19
N ASN A 4 -12.17 -6.46 -18.22
CA ASN A 4 -11.71 -7.05 -19.48
C ASN A 4 -10.71 -6.14 -20.20
N LYS A 5 -10.92 -4.82 -20.19
CA LYS A 5 -9.98 -3.85 -20.76
C LYS A 5 -8.65 -3.80 -20.00
N ALA A 6 -8.69 -3.95 -18.67
CA ALA A 6 -7.49 -4.06 -17.85
C ALA A 6 -6.70 -5.33 -18.19
N ILE A 7 -7.39 -6.46 -18.37
CA ILE A 7 -6.76 -7.75 -18.75
C ILE A 7 -6.13 -7.67 -20.15
N GLU A 8 -6.83 -7.09 -21.13
CA GLU A 8 -6.25 -6.89 -22.48
C GLU A 8 -5.01 -5.98 -22.47
N ASN A 9 -4.97 -4.98 -21.56
CA ASN A 9 -3.81 -4.13 -21.40
C ASN A 9 -2.64 -4.84 -20.70
N LEU A 10 -2.93 -5.80 -19.82
CA LEU A 10 -1.91 -6.64 -19.21
C LEU A 10 -1.29 -7.57 -20.25
N ASP A 11 -2.12 -8.28 -21.02
CA ASP A 11 -1.66 -9.19 -22.08
C ASP A 11 -0.73 -8.50 -23.10
N LYS A 12 -1.01 -7.22 -23.43
CA LYS A 12 -0.16 -6.42 -24.34
C LYS A 12 1.18 -5.98 -23.74
N ASN A 13 1.31 -5.95 -22.42
CA ASN A 13 2.50 -5.49 -21.70
C ASN A 13 3.33 -6.64 -21.07
N LEU A 14 2.81 -7.87 -21.06
CA LEU A 14 3.53 -9.07 -20.64
C LEU A 14 4.76 -9.26 -21.56
N GLY A 15 5.95 -8.98 -21.01
CA GLY A 15 7.24 -9.15 -21.69
C GLY A 15 7.96 -7.86 -22.11
N GLN A 16 7.40 -6.67 -21.91
CA GLN A 16 8.06 -5.39 -22.29
C GLN A 16 8.71 -4.61 -21.14
N ASN A 17 8.63 -5.07 -19.89
CA ASN A 17 9.20 -4.34 -18.74
C ASN A 17 10.05 -5.23 -17.84
N ASN A 18 11.23 -4.74 -17.44
CA ASN A 18 12.07 -5.28 -16.35
C ASN A 18 11.40 -5.10 -14.96
N LYS A 19 10.07 -5.15 -14.86
CA LYS A 19 9.31 -5.02 -13.61
C LYS A 19 8.90 -6.39 -13.09
N THR A 20 9.06 -6.58 -11.79
CA THR A 20 8.48 -7.72 -11.08
C THR A 20 6.97 -7.70 -11.26
N PRO A 21 6.35 -8.80 -11.72
CA PRO A 21 4.91 -8.87 -11.89
C PRO A 21 4.19 -8.77 -10.54
N SER A 22 3.09 -8.04 -10.52
CA SER A 22 2.18 -7.97 -9.38
C SER A 22 1.50 -9.32 -9.15
N LEU A 23 1.02 -9.54 -7.92
CA LEU A 23 0.27 -10.76 -7.58
C LEU A 23 -0.92 -10.98 -8.52
N LEU A 24 -1.64 -9.93 -8.89
CA LEU A 24 -2.81 -10.04 -9.77
C LEU A 24 -2.42 -10.44 -11.20
N GLU A 25 -1.31 -9.93 -11.72
CA GLU A 25 -0.79 -10.35 -13.02
C GLU A 25 -0.42 -11.85 -13.01
N ILE A 26 0.28 -12.30 -11.96
CA ILE A 26 0.61 -13.72 -11.77
C ILE A 26 -0.65 -14.60 -11.68
N LEU A 27 -1.70 -14.11 -11.01
CA LEU A 27 -2.96 -14.85 -10.86
C LEU A 27 -3.76 -14.89 -12.17
N ILE A 28 -3.75 -13.80 -12.94
CA ILE A 28 -4.45 -13.71 -14.24
C ILE A 28 -3.84 -14.71 -15.24
N GLU A 29 -2.51 -14.83 -15.27
CA GLU A 29 -1.80 -15.81 -16.12
C GLU A 29 -2.21 -17.26 -15.79
N LYS A 30 -2.56 -17.55 -14.53
CA LYS A 30 -2.94 -18.89 -14.08
C LYS A 30 -4.42 -19.20 -14.28
N ASP A 31 -5.31 -18.38 -13.71
CA ASP A 31 -6.76 -18.52 -13.89
C ASP A 31 -7.46 -17.17 -13.63
N LYS A 32 -8.04 -16.60 -14.69
CA LYS A 32 -8.76 -15.32 -14.66
C LYS A 32 -9.91 -15.30 -13.64
N ARG A 33 -10.62 -16.40 -13.42
CA ARG A 33 -11.73 -16.46 -12.45
C ARG A 33 -11.21 -16.41 -11.02
N ILE A 34 -10.13 -17.14 -10.74
CA ILE A 34 -9.45 -17.10 -9.44
C ILE A 34 -8.90 -15.69 -9.18
N ALA A 35 -8.27 -15.07 -10.18
CA ALA A 35 -7.76 -13.72 -10.06
C ALA A 35 -8.86 -12.70 -9.71
N ILE A 36 -10.02 -12.80 -10.36
CA ILE A 36 -11.17 -11.92 -10.06
C ILE A 36 -11.69 -12.17 -8.64
N ALA A 37 -11.92 -13.44 -8.25
CA ALA A 37 -12.41 -13.79 -6.92
C ALA A 37 -11.45 -13.28 -5.82
N MET A 38 -10.16 -13.59 -5.95
CA MET A 38 -9.14 -13.13 -5.00
C MET A 38 -9.00 -11.61 -4.96
N SER A 39 -9.15 -10.92 -6.09
CA SER A 39 -9.12 -9.45 -6.11
C SER A 39 -10.26 -8.85 -5.28
N VAL A 40 -11.45 -9.43 -5.39
CA VAL A 40 -12.62 -9.00 -4.62
C VAL A 40 -12.43 -9.32 -3.14
N ASP A 41 -11.97 -10.53 -2.80
CA ASP A 41 -11.71 -10.94 -1.41
C ASP A 41 -10.65 -10.04 -0.74
N LEU A 42 -9.55 -9.76 -1.44
CA LEU A 42 -8.50 -8.86 -0.95
C LEU A 42 -9.01 -7.43 -0.73
N LEU A 43 -9.84 -6.92 -1.64
CA LEU A 43 -10.40 -5.58 -1.50
C LEU A 43 -11.38 -5.52 -0.32
N LEU A 44 -12.28 -6.49 -0.20
CA LEU A 44 -13.26 -6.54 0.90
C LEU A 44 -12.56 -6.71 2.25
N GLY A 45 -11.67 -7.70 2.38
CA GLY A 45 -10.97 -7.97 3.63
C GLY A 45 -9.96 -6.88 4.00
N GLY A 46 -9.29 -6.28 3.01
CA GLY A 46 -8.28 -5.25 3.23
C GLY A 46 -8.87 -3.87 3.56
N THR A 47 -9.99 -3.47 2.93
CA THR A 47 -10.49 -2.09 3.05
C THR A 47 -11.01 -1.80 4.45
N GLU A 48 -11.87 -2.66 5.00
CA GLU A 48 -12.49 -2.41 6.30
C GLU A 48 -11.46 -2.47 7.43
N THR A 49 -10.61 -3.50 7.44
CA THR A 49 -9.58 -3.70 8.47
C THR A 49 -8.52 -2.60 8.47
N THR A 50 -8.03 -2.20 7.30
CA THR A 50 -7.01 -1.12 7.21
C THR A 50 -7.60 0.24 7.55
N SER A 51 -8.84 0.53 7.13
CA SER A 51 -9.52 1.79 7.46
C SER A 51 -9.73 1.91 8.97
N GLU A 52 -10.18 0.83 9.63
CA GLU A 52 -10.37 0.79 11.07
C GLU A 52 -9.04 0.95 11.82
N THR A 53 -7.99 0.27 11.36
CA THR A 53 -6.64 0.41 11.93
C THR A 53 -6.16 1.85 11.85
N VAL A 54 -6.26 2.48 10.67
CA VAL A 54 -5.84 3.87 10.46
C VAL A 54 -6.67 4.82 11.33
N ALA A 55 -7.99 4.65 11.37
CA ALA A 55 -8.87 5.48 12.20
C ALA A 55 -8.52 5.38 13.69
N SER A 56 -8.35 4.15 14.19
CA SER A 56 -7.94 3.89 15.57
C SER A 56 -6.57 4.49 15.88
N THR A 57 -5.57 4.29 15.02
CA THR A 57 -4.24 4.89 15.19
C THR A 57 -4.31 6.41 15.27
N LEU A 58 -5.04 7.06 14.36
CA LEU A 58 -5.23 8.51 14.37
C LEU A 58 -5.96 8.98 15.63
N PHE A 59 -6.98 8.25 16.07
CA PHE A 59 -7.70 8.55 17.31
C PHE A 59 -6.78 8.51 18.53
N TYR A 60 -5.96 7.47 18.68
CA TYR A 60 -5.01 7.37 19.78
C TYR A 60 -3.92 8.44 19.70
N LEU A 61 -3.44 8.79 18.51
CA LEU A 61 -2.48 9.88 18.34
C LEU A 61 -3.09 11.24 18.74
N ALA A 62 -4.29 11.55 18.24
CA ALA A 62 -4.99 12.80 18.55
C ALA A 62 -5.32 12.93 20.03
N SER A 63 -5.65 11.81 20.69
CA SER A 63 -5.92 11.79 22.14
C SER A 63 -4.66 11.84 23.01
N ASN A 64 -3.47 11.61 22.43
CA ASN A 64 -2.21 11.56 23.15
C ASN A 64 -1.16 12.49 22.51
N GLN A 65 -1.29 13.80 22.77
CA GLN A 65 -0.44 14.83 22.15
C GLN A 65 1.07 14.57 22.28
N ARG A 66 1.52 14.02 23.41
CA ARG A 66 2.93 13.66 23.63
C ARG A 66 3.43 12.60 22.64
N ILE A 67 2.61 11.57 22.38
CA ILE A 67 2.94 10.48 21.45
C ILE A 67 2.92 11.04 20.02
N GLN A 68 1.95 11.87 19.69
CA GLN A 68 1.85 12.52 18.39
C GLN A 68 3.05 13.44 18.11
N SER A 69 3.47 14.26 19.08
CA SER A 69 4.65 15.12 18.93
C SER A 69 5.92 14.30 18.69
N LYS A 70 6.11 13.19 19.42
CA LYS A 70 7.26 12.30 19.22
C LYS A 70 7.26 11.66 17.83
N LEU A 71 6.11 11.17 17.35
CA LEU A 71 6.00 10.66 15.98
C LEU A 71 6.32 11.75 14.97
N ARG A 72 5.76 12.95 15.15
CA ARG A 72 5.99 14.08 14.25
C ARG A 72 7.48 14.47 14.21
N GLU A 73 8.16 14.51 15.35
CA GLU A 73 9.60 14.79 15.41
C GLU A 73 10.41 13.78 14.59
N GLU A 74 10.10 12.47 14.70
CA GLU A 74 10.73 11.44 13.87
C GLU A 74 10.47 11.68 12.37
N ILE A 75 9.20 11.88 11.99
CA ILE A 75 8.82 12.08 10.59
C ILE A 75 9.53 13.31 9.99
N PHE A 76 9.57 14.44 10.69
CA PHE A 76 10.25 15.65 10.18
C PHE A 76 11.77 15.52 10.14
N LYS A 77 12.35 14.62 10.95
CA LYS A 77 13.79 14.31 10.89
C LYS A 77 14.14 13.45 9.68
N VAL A 78 13.29 12.47 9.36
CA VAL A 78 13.52 11.50 8.28
C VAL A 78 13.02 12.03 6.92
N ILE A 79 11.98 12.86 6.92
CA ILE A 79 11.36 13.49 5.74
C ILE A 79 11.47 15.01 5.90
N PRO A 80 12.61 15.62 5.51
CA PRO A 80 12.88 17.04 5.78
C PRO A 80 12.13 18.00 4.85
N ASP A 81 11.84 17.57 3.61
CA ASP A 81 11.11 18.38 2.62
C ASP A 81 9.87 17.64 2.09
N LYS A 82 8.88 18.40 1.62
CA LYS A 82 7.64 17.87 1.03
C LYS A 82 7.87 17.05 -0.24
N ASN A 83 9.00 17.26 -0.93
CA ASN A 83 9.38 16.54 -2.14
C ASN A 83 10.39 15.42 -1.86
N SER A 84 10.67 15.10 -0.59
CA SER A 84 11.56 13.99 -0.26
C SER A 84 10.98 12.68 -0.82
N MET A 85 11.81 11.92 -1.52
CA MET A 85 11.41 10.62 -2.04
C MET A 85 11.24 9.63 -0.89
N ILE A 86 10.04 9.08 -0.74
CA ILE A 86 9.76 8.05 0.26
C ILE A 86 10.09 6.70 -0.37
N ASP A 87 11.23 6.13 0.00
CA ASP A 87 11.67 4.80 -0.41
C ASP A 87 11.79 3.85 0.79
N ARG A 88 12.18 2.60 0.54
CA ARG A 88 12.30 1.59 1.59
C ARG A 88 13.40 1.92 2.60
N ASN A 89 14.53 2.46 2.16
CA ASN A 89 15.64 2.82 3.04
C ASN A 89 15.23 3.94 4.01
N LEU A 90 14.45 4.90 3.53
CA LEU A 90 13.89 5.97 4.34
C LEU A 90 12.88 5.42 5.36
N LEU A 91 11.93 4.59 4.92
CA LEU A 91 10.96 3.96 5.82
C LEU A 91 11.65 3.10 6.89
N ASP A 92 12.81 2.52 6.59
CA ASP A 92 13.59 1.75 7.55
C ASP A 92 14.14 2.58 8.71
N GLN A 93 14.25 3.89 8.55
CA GLN A 93 14.69 4.83 9.59
C GLN A 93 13.55 5.28 10.53
N CYS A 94 12.29 5.06 10.16
CA CYS A 94 11.12 5.45 10.97
C CYS A 94 10.81 4.40 12.05
N GLN A 95 11.65 4.32 13.09
CA GLN A 95 11.56 3.29 14.13
C GLN A 95 10.32 3.44 15.01
N TYR A 96 9.94 4.68 15.35
CA TYR A 96 8.78 4.98 16.19
C TYR A 96 7.47 4.82 15.43
N LEU A 97 7.44 5.13 14.13
CA LEU A 97 6.29 4.84 13.26
C LEU A 97 6.01 3.32 13.14
N LYS A 98 7.06 2.49 13.19
CA LYS A 98 6.96 1.02 13.06
C LYS A 98 6.57 0.31 14.36
N ALA A 99 6.80 0.93 15.51
CA ALA A 99 6.63 0.35 16.85
C ALA A 99 5.15 0.24 17.23
#